data_AF-A0A940ATX6-F1
#
_entry.id   AF-A0A940ATX6-F1
#
_cell.length_a   1.000
_cell.length_b   1.000
_cell.length_c   1.000
_cell.angle_alpha   90.00
_cell.angle_beta   90.00
_cell.angle_gamma   90.00
#
_symmetry.space_group_name_H-M   'P 1'
#
loop_
_entity.id
_entity.type
_entity.pdbx_description
1 polymer ?
#
loop_
_entity_poly.entity_id
_entity_poly.type
_entity_poly.pdbx_seq_one_letter_code
_entity_poly.pdbx_strand_id
1 'polypeptide(L)'
;MTSVILAAAAAATFSFGEVKVHCEDRDGWKLELSREVAPDGAEIAKIALDCAEAKVPPKTRLSLAVPQVGMDYCWSVNTGDCGMRPNWGARSHTEVAQGMPVFVFFDGNDTSHFSVAAEECVRHLDHIGGIREEGSILEIGIGWFETPEAPISHYEARVRFDARARGFADAVREAVAWIEKTAGIVPCRVPAAACDPLYSSWYNFHQDVFAADIEAELAIAAKLGMKTFIVDDGWQTDDTNRGYAFCGDWKVSPRRFPDMAAHVKKVQGLGIKYMMWYSVPFVGQKSVNYARFKGKYLSENNGLGTAV
;
A
#
# COMPACT_ATOMS: atom_id res chain seq x y z
N MET A 1 1.20 -22.62 15.83
CA MET A 1 0.38 -22.32 17.02
C MET A 1 -1.00 -22.92 16.80
N THR A 2 -1.44 -23.73 17.74
CA THR A 2 -2.69 -24.49 17.72
C THR A 2 -3.87 -23.52 17.52
N SER A 3 -4.58 -23.69 16.41
CA SER A 3 -5.86 -23.01 16.17
C SER A 3 -6.85 -23.51 17.20
N VAL A 4 -6.98 -22.80 18.33
CA VAL A 4 -8.18 -22.90 19.16
C VAL A 4 -9.32 -22.47 18.25
N ILE A 5 -10.13 -23.42 17.81
CA ILE A 5 -11.35 -23.13 17.05
C ILE A 5 -12.31 -22.45 18.04
N LEU A 6 -12.14 -21.14 18.21
CA LEU A 6 -13.13 -20.29 18.88
C LEU A 6 -14.41 -20.38 18.07
N ALA A 7 -15.54 -20.63 18.73
CA ALA A 7 -16.84 -20.62 18.07
C ALA A 7 -17.04 -19.28 17.33
N ALA A 8 -17.62 -19.33 16.12
CA ALA A 8 -17.92 -18.11 15.37
C ALA A 8 -18.84 -17.21 16.18
N ALA A 9 -18.48 -15.94 16.25
CA ALA A 9 -19.18 -14.92 16.99
C ALA A 9 -20.42 -14.42 16.22
N ALA A 10 -20.37 -14.49 14.89
CA ALA A 10 -21.48 -14.37 13.94
C ALA A 10 -21.13 -15.13 12.64
N ALA A 11 -22.13 -15.55 11.86
CA ALA A 11 -21.93 -16.19 10.55
C ALA A 11 -23.07 -15.83 9.60
N ALA A 12 -22.77 -15.76 8.30
CA ALA A 12 -23.75 -15.52 7.24
C ALA A 12 -23.42 -16.36 5.99
N THR A 13 -24.45 -16.79 5.27
CA THR A 13 -24.32 -17.60 4.05
C THR A 13 -24.26 -16.71 2.81
N PHE A 14 -23.24 -16.92 1.99
CA PHE A 14 -23.00 -16.28 0.71
C PHE A 14 -23.09 -17.31 -0.42
N SER A 15 -23.11 -16.87 -1.68
CA SER A 15 -23.24 -17.80 -2.82
C SER A 15 -22.07 -18.79 -2.94
N PHE A 16 -20.89 -18.41 -2.45
CA PHE A 16 -19.67 -19.20 -2.47
C PHE A 16 -19.41 -20.00 -1.17
N GLY A 17 -20.21 -19.81 -0.12
CA GLY A 17 -20.02 -20.49 1.16
C GLY A 17 -20.37 -19.66 2.39
N GLU A 18 -19.93 -20.14 3.54
CA GLU A 18 -20.17 -19.46 4.83
C GLU A 18 -19.04 -18.46 5.12
N VAL A 19 -19.42 -17.23 5.48
CA VAL A 19 -18.52 -16.22 6.01
C VAL A 19 -18.74 -16.13 7.52
N LYS A 20 -17.66 -16.25 8.28
CA LYS A 20 -17.67 -16.21 9.75
C LYS A 20 -16.96 -14.97 10.24
N VAL A 21 -17.44 -14.42 11.34
CA VAL A 21 -16.70 -13.41 12.09
C VAL A 21 -16.48 -13.92 13.50
N HIS A 22 -15.22 -13.91 13.92
CA HIS A 22 -14.74 -14.24 15.25
C HIS A 22 -14.37 -12.94 15.96
N CYS A 23 -14.64 -12.86 17.25
CA CYS A 23 -14.37 -11.68 18.06
C CYS A 23 -13.88 -12.15 19.43
N GLU A 24 -12.67 -11.78 19.81
CA GLU A 24 -12.06 -12.15 21.10
C GLU A 24 -12.53 -11.19 22.20
N ASP A 25 -12.85 -11.73 23.39
CA ASP A 25 -13.16 -10.95 24.60
C ASP A 25 -14.09 -9.73 24.38
N ARG A 26 -15.36 -10.00 24.07
CA ARG A 26 -16.35 -8.99 23.67
C ARG A 26 -16.83 -8.08 24.80
N ASP A 27 -16.00 -7.66 25.75
CA ASP A 27 -16.37 -6.89 26.97
C ASP A 27 -17.35 -5.71 26.73
N GLY A 28 -18.65 -6.00 26.72
CA GLY A 28 -19.72 -5.05 26.39
C GLY A 28 -19.90 -4.75 24.89
N TRP A 29 -19.16 -5.40 24.00
CA TRP A 29 -19.23 -5.25 22.55
C TRP A 29 -20.28 -6.18 21.93
N LYS A 30 -21.19 -5.60 21.15
CA LYS A 30 -22.11 -6.32 20.26
C LYS A 30 -21.51 -6.38 18.88
N LEU A 31 -21.59 -7.56 18.25
CA LEU A 31 -21.15 -7.78 16.88
C LEU A 31 -22.36 -8.17 16.04
N GLU A 32 -22.50 -7.51 14.90
CA GLU A 32 -23.46 -7.88 13.88
C GLU A 32 -22.73 -8.16 12.56
N LEU A 33 -23.19 -9.19 11.86
CA LEU A 33 -22.77 -9.52 10.50
C LEU A 33 -24.00 -9.61 9.63
N SER A 34 -24.03 -8.84 8.54
CA SER A 34 -25.09 -8.92 7.54
C SER A 34 -24.52 -9.06 6.13
N ARG A 35 -25.33 -9.58 5.23
CA ARG A 35 -25.02 -9.76 3.81
C ARG A 35 -25.89 -8.83 2.97
N GLU A 36 -25.27 -8.18 2.00
CA GLU A 36 -25.92 -7.44 0.92
C GLU A 36 -25.45 -7.98 -0.44
N VAL A 37 -26.29 -7.90 -1.46
CA VAL A 37 -25.91 -8.17 -2.85
C VAL A 37 -25.91 -6.84 -3.60
N ALA A 38 -24.75 -6.45 -4.12
CA ALA A 38 -24.59 -5.24 -4.91
C ALA A 38 -25.27 -5.39 -6.29
N PRO A 39 -25.63 -4.28 -6.96
CA PRO A 39 -26.29 -4.33 -8.28
C PRO A 39 -25.50 -5.05 -9.37
N ASP A 40 -24.18 -5.13 -9.23
CA ASP A 40 -23.28 -5.83 -10.14
C ASP A 40 -23.22 -7.34 -9.89
N GLY A 41 -23.87 -7.83 -8.82
CA GLY A 41 -23.91 -9.23 -8.41
C GLY A 41 -22.82 -9.63 -7.40
N ALA A 42 -21.91 -8.73 -7.04
CA ALA A 42 -20.98 -8.99 -5.94
C ALA A 42 -21.70 -9.00 -4.59
N GLU A 43 -21.16 -9.72 -3.63
CA GLU A 43 -21.75 -9.86 -2.30
C GLU A 43 -20.92 -9.10 -1.28
N ILE A 44 -21.57 -8.40 -0.35
CA ILE A 44 -20.92 -7.54 0.63
C ILE A 44 -21.24 -8.06 2.03
N ALA A 45 -20.22 -8.35 2.82
CA ALA A 45 -20.35 -8.49 4.26
C ALA A 45 -20.27 -7.11 4.92
N LYS A 46 -21.23 -6.79 5.77
CA LYS A 46 -21.17 -5.64 6.68
C LYS A 46 -20.96 -6.13 8.10
N ILE A 47 -19.92 -5.64 8.72
CA ILE A 47 -19.55 -5.92 10.11
C ILE A 47 -19.83 -4.64 10.90
N ALA A 48 -20.61 -4.75 11.96
CA ALA A 48 -20.82 -3.67 12.91
C ALA A 48 -20.40 -4.12 14.32
N LEU A 49 -19.68 -3.26 15.01
CA LEU A 49 -19.27 -3.41 16.39
C LEU A 49 -19.78 -2.22 17.19
N ASP A 50 -20.56 -2.49 18.23
CA ASP A 50 -21.19 -1.46 19.08
C ASP A 50 -20.92 -1.71 20.55
N CYS A 51 -20.56 -0.66 21.28
CA CYS A 51 -20.43 -0.66 22.73
C CYS A 51 -21.14 0.57 23.31
N ALA A 52 -21.74 0.41 24.49
CA ALA A 52 -22.45 1.50 25.15
C ALA A 52 -21.52 2.66 25.56
N GLU A 53 -20.25 2.35 25.82
CA GLU A 53 -19.21 3.31 26.21
C GLU A 53 -17.99 3.12 25.31
N ALA A 54 -17.17 4.17 25.16
CA ALA A 54 -15.95 4.07 24.38
C ALA A 54 -14.94 3.14 25.09
N LYS A 55 -14.60 2.03 24.43
CA LYS A 55 -13.63 1.03 24.91
C LYS A 55 -12.67 0.66 23.79
N VAL A 56 -11.55 0.04 24.14
CA VAL A 56 -10.67 -0.54 23.10
C VAL A 56 -11.47 -1.62 22.36
N PRO A 57 -11.55 -1.57 21.02
CA PRO A 57 -12.30 -2.54 20.26
C PRO A 57 -11.64 -3.93 20.34
N PRO A 58 -12.43 -5.01 20.38
CA PRO A 58 -11.92 -6.37 20.47
C PRO A 58 -11.32 -6.81 19.14
N LYS A 59 -10.27 -7.65 19.21
CA LYS A 59 -9.72 -8.32 18.03
C LYS A 59 -10.82 -9.05 17.30
N THR A 60 -10.99 -8.72 16.02
CA THR A 60 -12.11 -9.22 15.22
C THR A 60 -11.56 -9.78 13.91
N ARG A 61 -11.94 -11.00 13.55
CA ARG A 61 -11.48 -11.67 12.34
C ARG A 61 -12.65 -12.20 11.52
N LEU A 62 -12.77 -11.73 10.29
CA LEU A 62 -13.58 -12.37 9.27
C LEU A 62 -12.79 -13.53 8.66
N SER A 63 -13.44 -14.67 8.43
CA SER A 63 -12.85 -15.83 7.76
C SER A 63 -13.86 -16.51 6.83
N LEU A 64 -13.35 -17.06 5.74
CA LEU A 64 -14.09 -17.87 4.79
C LEU A 64 -13.17 -18.94 4.16
N ALA A 65 -13.79 -19.96 3.63
CA ALA A 65 -13.12 -21.06 2.96
C ALA A 65 -13.88 -21.41 1.68
N VAL A 66 -13.20 -21.40 0.54
CA VAL A 66 -13.77 -21.72 -0.77
C VAL A 66 -12.91 -22.75 -1.50
N PRO A 67 -13.49 -23.61 -2.35
CA PRO A 67 -12.69 -24.48 -3.22
C PRO A 67 -11.79 -23.64 -4.13
N GLN A 68 -10.52 -24.03 -4.30
CA GLN A 68 -9.53 -23.34 -5.14
C GLN A 68 -9.80 -23.46 -6.66
N VAL A 69 -10.99 -23.85 -7.08
CA VAL A 69 -11.29 -24.19 -8.49
C VAL A 69 -11.05 -22.98 -9.38
N GLY A 70 -10.15 -23.12 -10.37
CA GLY A 70 -9.79 -22.05 -11.31
C GLY A 70 -8.93 -20.93 -10.70
N MET A 71 -8.40 -21.10 -9.49
CA MET A 71 -7.62 -20.07 -8.81
C MET A 71 -6.17 -20.54 -8.67
N ASP A 72 -5.40 -20.39 -9.74
CA ASP A 72 -4.00 -20.82 -9.81
C ASP A 72 -3.05 -19.78 -9.19
N TYR A 73 -3.46 -18.52 -9.18
CA TYR A 73 -2.67 -17.36 -8.78
C TYR A 73 -3.44 -16.46 -7.82
N CYS A 74 -2.70 -15.75 -6.96
CA CYS A 74 -3.23 -14.73 -6.07
C CYS A 74 -2.39 -13.47 -6.21
N TRP A 75 -3.04 -12.36 -6.55
CA TRP A 75 -2.42 -11.04 -6.58
C TRP A 75 -2.94 -10.17 -5.44
N SER A 76 -2.03 -9.44 -4.80
CA SER A 76 -2.33 -8.28 -3.97
C SER A 76 -1.29 -7.19 -4.19
N VAL A 77 -1.57 -5.96 -3.72
CA VAL A 77 -0.67 -4.80 -3.92
C VAL A 77 0.73 -5.04 -3.34
N ASN A 78 0.85 -5.88 -2.32
CA ASN A 78 2.09 -6.10 -1.58
C ASN A 78 2.89 -7.33 -2.05
N THR A 79 2.47 -8.03 -3.10
CA THR A 79 3.19 -9.22 -3.59
C THR A 79 4.03 -8.91 -4.83
N GLY A 80 5.31 -9.31 -4.79
CA GLY A 80 6.23 -9.22 -5.94
C GLY A 80 6.07 -10.36 -6.96
N ASP A 81 5.31 -11.38 -6.59
CA ASP A 81 4.89 -12.50 -7.44
C ASP A 81 3.38 -12.74 -7.26
N CYS A 82 2.76 -13.48 -8.16
CA CYS A 82 1.35 -13.86 -8.07
C CYS A 82 1.17 -15.34 -7.73
N GLY A 83 2.23 -16.02 -7.30
CA GLY A 83 2.18 -17.45 -7.02
C GLY A 83 1.25 -17.72 -5.84
N MET A 84 0.36 -18.68 -5.98
CA MET A 84 -0.50 -19.07 -4.86
C MET A 84 0.35 -19.67 -3.74
N ARG A 85 0.19 -19.13 -2.53
CA ARG A 85 0.95 -19.53 -1.36
C ARG A 85 0.14 -20.46 -0.46
N PRO A 86 0.79 -21.38 0.28
CA PRO A 86 0.10 -22.12 1.32
C PRO A 86 -0.35 -21.17 2.44
N ASN A 87 -1.44 -21.50 3.13
CA ASN A 87 -2.07 -20.64 4.14
C ASN A 87 -1.11 -20.17 5.25
N TRP A 88 -0.14 -20.99 5.64
CA TRP A 88 0.89 -20.65 6.64
C TRP A 88 1.95 -19.66 6.14
N GLY A 89 2.08 -19.47 4.83
CA GLY A 89 3.02 -18.54 4.18
C GLY A 89 2.34 -17.37 3.44
N ALA A 90 1.01 -17.24 3.54
CA ALA A 90 0.20 -16.29 2.80
C ALA A 90 -0.34 -15.14 3.68
N ARG A 91 0.42 -14.74 4.70
CA ARG A 91 0.07 -13.64 5.60
C ARG A 91 0.62 -12.31 5.06
N SER A 92 -0.19 -11.27 5.15
CA SER A 92 0.22 -9.89 4.85
C SER A 92 -0.60 -8.92 5.71
N HIS A 93 -0.31 -7.63 5.62
CA HIS A 93 -1.13 -6.60 6.24
C HIS A 93 -1.27 -5.40 5.31
N THR A 94 -2.24 -4.54 5.60
CA THR A 94 -2.42 -3.23 4.96
C THR A 94 -2.73 -2.18 6.00
N GLU A 95 -2.29 -0.95 5.75
CA GLU A 95 -2.54 0.21 6.59
C GLU A 95 -2.39 1.47 5.73
N VAL A 96 -2.65 2.66 6.30
CA VAL A 96 -2.61 3.93 5.56
C VAL A 96 -1.33 4.18 4.75
N ALA A 97 -0.19 3.67 5.22
CA ALA A 97 1.11 3.85 4.59
C ALA A 97 1.56 2.64 3.74
N GLN A 98 0.80 1.54 3.72
CA GLN A 98 1.22 0.28 3.13
C GLN A 98 0.08 -0.49 2.47
N GLY A 99 0.14 -0.59 1.14
CA GLY A 99 -0.71 -1.44 0.33
C GLY A 99 -2.18 -0.99 0.28
N MET A 100 -3.03 -1.92 -0.14
CA MET A 100 -4.49 -1.75 -0.18
C MET A 100 -5.12 -3.14 -0.01
N PRO A 101 -6.23 -3.29 0.74
CA PRO A 101 -6.80 -4.59 1.09
C PRO A 101 -7.61 -5.19 -0.08
N VAL A 102 -6.93 -5.48 -1.19
CA VAL A 102 -7.48 -6.12 -2.38
C VAL A 102 -6.70 -7.39 -2.71
N PHE A 103 -7.44 -8.49 -2.85
CA PHE A 103 -6.93 -9.80 -3.26
C PHE A 103 -7.71 -10.26 -4.48
N VAL A 104 -7.00 -10.71 -5.51
CA VAL A 104 -7.60 -11.25 -6.73
C VAL A 104 -7.03 -12.63 -6.99
N PHE A 105 -7.92 -13.62 -7.06
CA PHE A 105 -7.62 -15.01 -7.33
C PHE A 105 -8.03 -15.35 -8.76
N PHE A 106 -7.07 -15.81 -9.58
CA PHE A 106 -7.22 -15.92 -11.03
C PHE A 106 -6.50 -17.13 -11.63
N ASP A 107 -6.89 -17.52 -12.85
CA ASP A 107 -6.30 -18.63 -13.60
C ASP A 107 -5.18 -18.20 -14.55
N GLY A 108 -4.56 -19.18 -15.22
CA GLY A 108 -3.56 -18.93 -16.27
C GLY A 108 -4.04 -18.21 -17.55
N ASN A 109 -5.31 -17.81 -17.64
CA ASN A 109 -5.87 -17.02 -18.74
C ASN A 109 -6.20 -15.58 -18.30
N ASP A 110 -5.62 -15.10 -17.19
CA ASP A 110 -5.93 -13.81 -16.58
C ASP A 110 -7.42 -13.63 -16.25
N THR A 111 -8.14 -14.72 -15.96
CA THR A 111 -9.53 -14.67 -15.53
C THR A 111 -9.59 -14.81 -14.01
N SER A 112 -10.03 -13.75 -13.33
CA SER A 112 -10.40 -13.79 -11.93
C SER A 112 -11.67 -14.60 -11.73
N HIS A 113 -11.62 -15.53 -10.78
CA HIS A 113 -12.77 -16.34 -10.34
C HIS A 113 -13.23 -15.95 -8.93
N PHE A 114 -12.38 -15.24 -8.19
CA PHE A 114 -12.72 -14.69 -6.90
C PHE A 114 -11.91 -13.43 -6.61
N SER A 115 -12.53 -12.38 -6.08
CA SER A 115 -11.80 -11.25 -5.51
C SER A 115 -12.40 -10.80 -4.18
N VAL A 116 -11.53 -10.27 -3.31
CA VAL A 116 -11.89 -9.76 -2.00
C VAL A 116 -11.35 -8.35 -1.84
N ALA A 117 -12.19 -7.42 -1.38
CA ALA A 117 -11.82 -6.04 -1.12
C ALA A 117 -12.42 -5.57 0.20
N ALA A 118 -11.63 -4.97 1.10
CA ALA A 118 -12.15 -4.30 2.29
C ALA A 118 -12.12 -2.77 2.12
N GLU A 119 -13.10 -2.07 2.66
CA GLU A 119 -13.16 -0.59 2.55
C GLU A 119 -12.19 0.14 3.50
N GLU A 120 -11.76 -0.51 4.59
CA GLU A 120 -10.88 0.08 5.60
C GLU A 120 -9.45 0.22 5.05
N CYS A 121 -9.08 1.46 4.72
CA CYS A 121 -7.77 1.79 4.14
C CYS A 121 -6.87 2.58 5.10
N VAL A 122 -7.33 2.87 6.32
CA VAL A 122 -6.59 3.69 7.29
C VAL A 122 -5.98 2.81 8.37
N ARG A 123 -6.80 1.95 8.98
CA ARG A 123 -6.36 1.05 10.06
C ARG A 123 -5.52 -0.10 9.56
N HIS A 124 -4.76 -0.67 10.49
CA HIS A 124 -4.06 -1.92 10.29
C HIS A 124 -5.06 -3.07 10.11
N LEU A 125 -4.98 -3.74 8.97
CA LEU A 125 -5.68 -4.98 8.69
C LEU A 125 -4.68 -6.10 8.48
N ASP A 126 -4.83 -7.19 9.23
CA ASP A 126 -4.11 -8.43 8.95
C ASP A 126 -4.87 -9.27 7.93
N HIS A 127 -4.15 -9.86 6.99
CA HIS A 127 -4.75 -10.68 5.94
C HIS A 127 -4.13 -12.07 5.90
N ILE A 128 -4.96 -13.04 5.53
CA ILE A 128 -4.53 -14.35 5.05
C ILE A 128 -5.30 -14.66 3.77
N GLY A 129 -4.60 -15.16 2.76
CA GLY A 129 -5.20 -15.54 1.47
C GLY A 129 -4.35 -16.63 0.82
N GLY A 130 -4.50 -17.87 1.29
CA GLY A 130 -3.65 -18.97 0.86
C GLY A 130 -4.34 -20.33 0.90
N ILE A 131 -3.73 -21.30 0.23
CA ILE A 131 -4.29 -22.65 0.13
C ILE A 131 -3.97 -23.45 1.39
N ARG A 132 -5.00 -24.08 1.96
CA ARG A 132 -4.83 -25.29 2.75
C ARG A 132 -4.70 -26.48 1.80
N GLU A 133 -3.53 -27.09 1.78
CA GLU A 133 -3.18 -28.17 0.85
C GLU A 133 -4.14 -29.35 0.98
N GLU A 134 -4.56 -29.67 2.21
CA GLU A 134 -5.59 -30.66 2.46
C GLU A 134 -6.96 -30.19 1.95
N GLY A 135 -7.37 -30.82 0.84
CA GLY A 135 -8.66 -30.59 0.19
C GLY A 135 -8.68 -29.42 -0.77
N SER A 136 -7.51 -28.82 -1.09
CA SER A 136 -7.38 -27.71 -2.05
C SER A 136 -8.37 -26.57 -1.76
N ILE A 137 -8.36 -26.12 -0.50
CA ILE A 137 -9.27 -25.09 -0.01
C ILE A 137 -8.52 -23.78 0.14
N LEU A 138 -9.01 -22.75 -0.52
CA LEU A 138 -8.54 -21.38 -0.33
C LEU A 138 -9.13 -20.84 0.97
N GLU A 139 -8.25 -20.52 1.92
CA GLU A 139 -8.60 -19.88 3.19
C GLU A 139 -8.29 -18.39 3.10
N ILE A 140 -9.33 -17.58 3.32
CA ILE A 140 -9.23 -16.13 3.31
C ILE A 140 -9.67 -15.60 4.66
N GLY A 141 -8.96 -14.61 5.17
CA GLY A 141 -9.36 -13.92 6.38
C GLY A 141 -8.79 -12.51 6.46
N ILE A 142 -9.55 -11.65 7.14
CA ILE A 142 -9.23 -10.25 7.39
C ILE A 142 -9.39 -10.01 8.89
N GLY A 143 -8.37 -9.46 9.54
CA GLY A 143 -8.31 -9.16 10.97
C GLY A 143 -8.26 -7.67 11.22
N TRP A 144 -9.08 -7.19 12.15
CA TRP A 144 -9.12 -5.81 12.64
C TRP A 144 -8.60 -5.77 14.08
N PHE A 145 -8.04 -4.61 14.46
CA PHE A 145 -7.62 -4.29 15.84
C PHE A 145 -6.56 -5.24 16.39
N GLU A 146 -5.66 -5.70 15.52
CA GLU A 146 -4.54 -6.59 15.88
C GLU A 146 -3.36 -5.82 16.53
N THR A 147 -3.39 -4.49 16.44
CA THR A 147 -2.45 -3.53 17.02
C THR A 147 -3.14 -2.64 18.07
N PRO A 148 -2.39 -1.86 18.89
CA PRO A 148 -2.99 -0.96 19.88
C PRO A 148 -3.91 0.09 19.26
N GLU A 149 -5.12 0.23 19.80
CA GLU A 149 -6.18 1.08 19.24
C GLU A 149 -6.76 2.03 20.29
N ALA A 150 -7.21 3.20 19.85
CA ALA A 150 -7.88 4.15 20.71
C ALA A 150 -9.30 3.65 21.09
N PRO A 151 -9.82 3.99 22.27
CA PRO A 151 -11.19 3.65 22.62
C PRO A 151 -12.22 4.24 21.66
N ILE A 152 -13.13 3.40 21.17
CA ILE A 152 -14.27 3.77 20.31
C ILE A 152 -15.53 3.11 20.86
N SER A 153 -16.70 3.63 20.52
CA SER A 153 -18.00 3.06 20.90
C SER A 153 -18.74 2.40 19.74
N HIS A 154 -18.30 2.66 18.51
CA HIS A 154 -18.93 2.17 17.29
C HIS A 154 -17.88 2.00 16.19
N TYR A 155 -17.97 0.92 15.43
CA TYR A 155 -17.19 0.67 14.24
C TYR A 155 -18.00 -0.10 13.20
N GLU A 156 -17.89 0.31 11.93
CA GLU A 156 -18.41 -0.42 10.79
C GLU A 156 -17.30 -0.69 9.79
N ALA A 157 -17.33 -1.88 9.20
CA ALA A 157 -16.51 -2.22 8.05
C ALA A 157 -17.31 -3.03 7.04
N ARG A 158 -16.97 -2.86 5.76
CA ARG A 158 -17.52 -3.63 4.65
C ARG A 158 -16.42 -4.40 3.94
N VAL A 159 -16.74 -5.63 3.57
CA VAL A 159 -15.90 -6.49 2.73
C VAL A 159 -16.71 -6.94 1.53
N ARG A 160 -16.23 -6.63 0.34
CA ARG A 160 -16.80 -7.07 -0.94
C ARG A 160 -16.14 -8.37 -1.38
N PHE A 161 -16.97 -9.32 -1.77
CA PHE A 161 -16.61 -10.59 -2.38
C PHE A 161 -17.20 -10.66 -3.79
N ASP A 162 -16.38 -11.01 -4.77
CA ASP A 162 -16.80 -11.12 -6.17
C ASP A 162 -16.43 -12.49 -6.70
N ALA A 163 -17.44 -13.36 -6.87
CA ALA A 163 -17.28 -14.70 -7.43
C ALA A 163 -17.56 -14.74 -8.95
N ARG A 164 -17.74 -13.58 -9.60
CA ARG A 164 -18.01 -13.52 -11.04
C ARG A 164 -16.69 -13.71 -11.79
N ALA A 165 -16.74 -14.45 -12.90
CA ALA A 165 -15.62 -14.54 -13.83
C ALA A 165 -15.37 -13.17 -14.49
N ARG A 166 -14.20 -12.55 -14.24
CA ARG A 166 -13.81 -11.24 -14.79
C ARG A 166 -12.37 -11.27 -15.26
N GLY A 167 -12.01 -10.44 -16.24
CA GLY A 167 -10.59 -10.21 -16.53
C GLY A 167 -9.88 -9.68 -15.28
N PHE A 168 -8.67 -10.16 -15.00
CA PHE A 168 -7.88 -9.81 -13.81
C PHE A 168 -7.83 -8.30 -13.58
N ALA A 169 -7.48 -7.54 -14.62
CA ALA A 169 -7.42 -6.08 -14.55
C ALA A 169 -8.78 -5.41 -14.26
N ASP A 170 -9.89 -5.99 -14.72
CA ASP A 170 -11.23 -5.51 -14.42
C ASP A 170 -11.60 -5.77 -12.96
N ALA A 171 -11.30 -6.96 -12.44
CA ALA A 171 -11.53 -7.29 -11.04
C ALA A 171 -10.79 -6.32 -10.10
N VAL A 172 -9.52 -6.01 -10.41
CA VAL A 172 -8.74 -5.00 -9.66
C VAL A 172 -9.40 -3.62 -9.76
N ARG A 173 -9.75 -3.16 -10.96
CA ARG A 173 -10.35 -1.83 -11.15
C ARG A 173 -11.70 -1.68 -10.44
N GLU A 174 -12.54 -2.71 -10.48
CA GLU A 174 -13.84 -2.71 -9.81
C GLU A 174 -13.71 -2.75 -8.29
N ALA A 175 -12.77 -3.53 -7.76
CA ALA A 175 -12.45 -3.54 -6.34
C ALA A 175 -11.99 -2.16 -5.86
N VAL A 176 -11.04 -1.54 -6.57
CA VAL A 176 -10.55 -0.18 -6.27
C VAL A 176 -11.68 0.85 -6.31
N ALA A 177 -12.47 0.87 -7.40
CA ALA A 177 -13.58 1.80 -7.54
C ALA A 177 -14.64 1.63 -6.45
N TRP A 178 -14.88 0.39 -6.00
CA TRP A 178 -15.75 0.10 -4.88
C TRP A 178 -15.19 0.64 -3.56
N ILE A 179 -13.90 0.46 -3.30
CA ILE A 179 -13.22 1.02 -2.11
C ILE A 179 -13.36 2.55 -2.12
N GLU A 180 -12.97 3.22 -3.21
CA GLU A 180 -13.04 4.68 -3.36
C GLU A 180 -14.44 5.21 -3.03
N LYS A 181 -15.47 4.59 -3.63
CA LYS A 181 -16.87 4.97 -3.42
C LYS A 181 -17.32 4.74 -1.98
N THR A 182 -17.00 3.58 -1.40
CA THR A 182 -17.59 3.14 -0.12
C THR A 182 -16.87 3.76 1.08
N ALA A 183 -15.54 3.90 1.00
CA ALA A 183 -14.73 4.59 1.99
C ALA A 183 -14.79 6.14 1.85
N GLY A 184 -15.37 6.66 0.76
CA GLY A 184 -15.42 8.09 0.49
C GLY A 184 -14.05 8.71 0.22
N ILE A 185 -13.13 7.91 -0.34
CA ILE A 185 -11.75 8.33 -0.61
C ILE A 185 -11.68 8.81 -2.06
N VAL A 186 -11.05 9.98 -2.26
CA VAL A 186 -10.79 10.54 -3.58
C VAL A 186 -9.32 10.29 -3.93
N PRO A 187 -9.02 9.53 -5.00
CA PRO A 187 -7.65 9.34 -5.45
C PRO A 187 -6.97 10.65 -5.78
N CYS A 188 -5.66 10.71 -5.53
CA CYS A 188 -4.84 11.82 -5.99
C CYS A 188 -4.94 11.93 -7.52
N ARG A 189 -5.21 13.14 -8.02
CA ARG A 189 -5.22 13.41 -9.46
C ARG A 189 -3.86 13.05 -10.06
N VAL A 190 -3.85 12.07 -10.97
CA VAL A 190 -2.67 11.75 -11.78
C VAL A 190 -2.63 12.71 -12.98
N PRO A 191 -1.64 13.61 -13.08
CA PRO A 191 -1.51 14.47 -14.26
C PRO A 191 -1.06 13.64 -15.46
N ALA A 192 -1.51 13.99 -16.67
CA ALA A 192 -1.09 13.29 -17.91
C ALA A 192 0.44 13.21 -18.06
N ALA A 193 1.15 14.21 -17.53
CA ALA A 193 2.60 14.27 -17.47
C ALA A 193 3.28 13.09 -16.77
N ALA A 194 2.58 12.43 -15.85
CA ALA A 194 3.09 11.27 -15.12
C ALA A 194 3.18 10.01 -16.02
N CYS A 195 2.50 10.01 -17.16
CA CYS A 195 2.56 8.93 -18.16
C CYS A 195 3.53 9.23 -19.31
N ASP A 196 4.13 10.43 -19.34
CA ASP A 196 5.13 10.76 -20.35
C ASP A 196 6.46 10.03 -20.06
N PRO A 197 7.30 9.73 -21.08
CA PRO A 197 8.63 9.14 -20.86
C PRO A 197 9.48 9.96 -19.88
N LEU A 198 9.92 9.30 -18.81
CA LEU A 198 10.66 9.91 -17.71
C LEU A 198 12.09 9.38 -17.63
N TYR A 199 13.00 10.22 -17.15
CA TYR A 199 14.39 9.87 -16.90
C TYR A 199 14.79 10.31 -15.49
N SER A 200 15.39 9.41 -14.69
CA SER A 200 15.94 9.74 -13.36
C SER A 200 17.46 9.68 -13.40
N SER A 201 18.12 10.68 -12.80
CA SER A 201 19.57 10.71 -12.66
C SER A 201 20.14 9.55 -11.84
N TRP A 202 19.32 8.86 -11.03
CA TRP A 202 19.77 7.74 -10.20
C TRP A 202 20.45 6.64 -11.02
N TYR A 203 19.88 6.30 -12.18
CA TYR A 203 20.32 5.16 -12.97
C TYR A 203 21.69 5.36 -13.63
N ASN A 204 22.10 6.61 -13.87
CA ASN A 204 23.40 6.90 -14.48
C ASN A 204 24.38 7.52 -13.47
N PHE A 205 23.95 8.55 -12.74
CA PHE A 205 24.82 9.33 -11.87
C PHE A 205 24.78 8.88 -10.40
N HIS A 206 23.73 8.17 -9.97
CA HIS A 206 23.44 7.97 -8.55
C HIS A 206 23.50 9.33 -7.82
N GLN A 207 24.37 9.48 -6.81
CA GLN A 207 24.58 10.74 -6.08
C GLN A 207 25.56 11.71 -6.75
N ASP A 208 26.24 11.31 -7.82
CA ASP A 208 27.28 12.14 -8.44
C ASP A 208 26.73 13.05 -9.54
N VAL A 209 25.73 13.85 -9.15
CA VAL A 209 25.02 14.77 -10.04
C VAL A 209 25.72 16.12 -10.11
N PHE A 210 25.92 16.63 -11.33
CA PHE A 210 26.42 17.99 -11.61
C PHE A 210 25.63 18.62 -12.75
N ALA A 211 25.39 19.93 -12.65
CA ALA A 211 24.56 20.67 -13.61
C ALA A 211 25.02 20.48 -15.06
N ALA A 212 26.33 20.60 -15.34
CA ALA A 212 26.86 20.53 -16.69
C ALA A 212 26.70 19.15 -17.33
N ASP A 213 26.96 18.08 -16.57
CA ASP A 213 26.86 16.69 -17.04
C ASP A 213 25.39 16.32 -17.30
N ILE A 214 24.49 16.70 -16.39
CA ILE A 214 23.04 16.52 -16.55
C ILE A 214 22.55 17.27 -17.79
N GLU A 215 22.96 18.52 -18.00
CA GLU A 215 22.53 19.31 -19.16
C GLU A 215 22.98 18.68 -20.49
N ALA A 216 24.21 18.16 -20.54
CA ALA A 216 24.74 17.49 -21.71
C ALA A 216 23.95 16.20 -22.03
N GLU A 217 23.65 15.41 -21.00
CA GLU A 217 22.87 14.19 -21.17
C GLU A 217 21.41 14.46 -21.55
N LEU A 218 20.78 15.43 -20.92
CA LEU A 218 19.38 15.79 -21.22
C LEU A 218 19.21 16.36 -22.62
N ALA A 219 20.24 17.01 -23.18
CA ALA A 219 20.22 17.41 -24.58
C ALA A 219 20.16 16.21 -25.55
N ILE A 220 20.67 15.05 -25.14
CA ILE A 220 20.53 13.78 -25.87
C ILE A 220 19.17 13.15 -25.56
N ALA A 221 18.79 13.05 -24.30
CA ALA A 221 17.53 12.45 -23.86
C ALA A 221 16.30 13.13 -24.48
N ALA A 222 16.34 14.46 -24.64
CA ALA A 222 15.30 15.23 -25.33
C ALA A 222 15.08 14.76 -26.78
N LYS A 223 16.17 14.47 -27.51
CA LYS A 223 16.11 13.96 -28.89
C LYS A 223 15.57 12.54 -28.97
N LEU A 224 15.71 11.76 -27.89
CA LEU A 224 15.14 10.42 -27.75
C LEU A 224 13.69 10.43 -27.28
N GLY A 225 13.12 11.61 -27.00
CA GLY A 225 11.70 11.77 -26.67
C GLY A 225 11.39 11.83 -25.17
N MET A 226 12.40 11.88 -24.29
CA MET A 226 12.17 12.09 -22.85
C MET A 226 11.48 13.43 -22.59
N LYS A 227 10.50 13.43 -21.68
CA LYS A 227 9.65 14.59 -21.37
C LYS A 227 9.76 15.07 -19.94
N THR A 228 10.19 14.21 -19.04
CA THR A 228 10.33 14.53 -17.61
C THR A 228 11.69 14.04 -17.13
N PHE A 229 12.38 14.88 -16.37
CA PHE A 229 13.62 14.54 -15.69
C PHE A 229 13.43 14.65 -14.18
N ILE A 230 13.84 13.61 -13.46
CA ILE A 230 13.97 13.60 -12.01
C ILE A 230 15.44 13.78 -11.69
N VAL A 231 15.79 14.90 -11.05
CA VAL A 231 17.05 14.96 -10.31
C VAL A 231 16.85 14.17 -9.02
N ASP A 232 17.47 13.00 -8.98
CA ASP A 232 17.43 12.07 -7.85
C ASP A 232 18.40 12.52 -6.74
N ASP A 233 18.60 11.67 -5.74
CA ASP A 233 19.48 11.95 -4.61
C ASP A 233 20.88 12.43 -5.03
N GLY A 234 21.47 13.36 -4.27
CA GLY A 234 22.81 13.91 -4.46
C GLY A 234 22.85 15.41 -4.78
N TRP A 235 21.74 16.04 -5.16
CA TRP A 235 21.69 17.48 -5.45
C TRP A 235 21.95 18.36 -4.22
N GLN A 236 21.69 17.81 -3.03
CA GLN A 236 21.72 18.50 -1.74
C GLN A 236 22.98 18.27 -0.90
N THR A 237 23.90 17.41 -1.35
CA THR A 237 25.08 17.02 -0.56
C THR A 237 26.30 16.76 -1.43
N ASP A 238 27.49 17.13 -0.95
CA ASP A 238 28.76 16.79 -1.61
C ASP A 238 29.26 15.39 -1.24
N ASP A 239 28.64 14.74 -0.25
CA ASP A 239 28.89 13.34 0.09
C ASP A 239 28.24 12.40 -0.93
N THR A 240 29.00 11.40 -1.40
CA THR A 240 28.55 10.43 -2.42
C THR A 240 28.55 8.99 -1.89
N ASN A 241 28.55 8.80 -0.57
CA ASN A 241 28.65 7.47 0.06
C ASN A 241 27.32 6.70 0.08
N ARG A 242 26.31 7.14 -0.69
CA ARG A 242 25.00 6.49 -0.86
C ARG A 242 24.19 6.35 0.43
N GLY A 243 24.49 7.19 1.42
CA GLY A 243 23.85 7.19 2.73
C GLY A 243 22.93 8.39 2.93
N TYR A 244 21.95 8.24 3.81
CA TYR A 244 20.99 9.29 4.14
C TYR A 244 21.43 10.18 5.32
N ALA A 245 22.65 9.99 5.82
CA ALA A 245 23.19 10.68 6.99
C ALA A 245 23.26 12.22 6.84
N PHE A 246 23.19 12.74 5.62
CA PHE A 246 23.18 14.17 5.30
C PHE A 246 21.80 14.71 4.84
N CYS A 247 20.76 13.87 4.81
CA CYS A 247 19.41 14.31 4.46
C CYS A 247 18.79 15.20 5.56
N GLY A 248 17.82 16.04 5.18
CA GLY A 248 17.04 16.85 6.13
C GLY A 248 17.30 18.35 6.06
N ASP A 249 18.42 18.82 5.50
CA ASP A 249 18.68 20.27 5.33
C ASP A 249 18.15 20.82 3.99
N TRP A 250 18.04 19.96 2.97
CA TRP A 250 17.47 20.25 1.65
C TRP A 250 17.97 21.55 1.00
N LYS A 251 19.29 21.81 1.12
CA LYS A 251 19.97 22.93 0.48
C LYS A 251 20.75 22.43 -0.72
N VAL A 252 20.63 23.11 -1.84
CA VAL A 252 21.39 22.79 -3.05
C VAL A 252 22.90 22.92 -2.77
N SER A 253 23.69 21.93 -3.21
CA SER A 253 25.14 22.09 -3.22
C SER A 253 25.56 23.09 -4.31
N PRO A 254 26.17 24.24 -3.95
CA PRO A 254 26.64 25.22 -4.93
C PRO A 254 27.83 24.70 -5.75
N ARG A 255 28.50 23.64 -5.29
CA ARG A 255 29.54 22.95 -6.07
C ARG A 255 28.92 22.16 -7.21
N ARG A 256 27.81 21.47 -6.96
CA ARG A 256 27.12 20.62 -7.94
C ARG A 256 26.23 21.42 -8.89
N PHE A 257 25.51 22.39 -8.34
CA PHE A 257 24.61 23.28 -9.05
C PHE A 257 24.90 24.73 -8.64
N PRO A 258 25.89 25.39 -9.27
CA PRO A 258 26.26 26.78 -8.95
C PRO A 258 25.09 27.76 -9.10
N ASP A 259 24.20 27.49 -10.06
CA ASP A 259 22.93 28.19 -10.24
C ASP A 259 21.84 27.18 -10.64
N MET A 260 21.13 26.67 -9.63
CA MET A 260 20.04 25.71 -9.82
C MET A 260 18.89 26.29 -10.66
N ALA A 261 18.61 27.59 -10.53
CA ALA A 261 17.51 28.21 -11.27
C ALA A 261 17.84 28.30 -12.77
N ALA A 262 19.07 28.69 -13.12
CA ALA A 262 19.55 28.68 -14.49
C ALA A 262 19.59 27.26 -15.07
N HIS A 263 20.06 26.28 -14.29
CA HIS A 263 20.06 24.87 -14.66
C HIS A 263 18.65 24.38 -15.03
N VAL A 264 17.67 24.56 -14.13
CA VAL A 264 16.26 24.16 -14.36
C VAL A 264 15.70 24.85 -15.61
N LYS A 265 15.97 26.15 -15.80
CA LYS A 265 15.52 26.89 -16.98
C LYS A 265 16.11 26.32 -18.27
N LYS A 266 17.38 25.91 -18.27
CA LYS A 266 18.03 25.29 -19.44
C LYS A 266 17.40 23.94 -19.77
N VAL A 267 17.14 23.11 -18.76
CA VAL A 267 16.44 21.82 -18.95
C VAL A 267 15.02 22.03 -19.50
N GLN A 268 14.27 22.98 -18.94
CA GLN A 268 12.93 23.33 -19.45
C GLN A 268 12.99 23.88 -20.89
N GLY A 269 14.06 24.58 -21.26
CA GLY A 269 14.31 25.02 -22.64
C GLY A 269 14.44 23.88 -23.65
N LEU A 270 14.73 22.65 -23.20
CA LEU A 270 14.73 21.44 -24.03
C LEU A 270 13.33 20.82 -24.18
N GLY A 271 12.30 21.40 -23.55
CA GLY A 271 10.95 20.86 -23.48
C GLY A 271 10.78 19.77 -22.42
N ILE A 272 11.70 19.67 -21.46
CA ILE A 272 11.70 18.67 -20.38
C ILE A 272 11.16 19.30 -19.08
N LYS A 273 10.18 18.64 -18.44
CA LYS A 273 9.70 18.98 -17.09
C LYS A 273 10.74 18.55 -16.06
N TYR A 274 10.92 19.35 -15.02
CA TYR A 274 11.92 19.12 -13.99
C TYR A 274 11.24 18.71 -12.67
N MET A 275 11.64 17.57 -12.11
CA MET A 275 11.18 17.04 -10.83
C MET A 275 12.38 16.86 -9.91
N MET A 276 12.18 17.12 -8.62
CA MET A 276 13.23 16.99 -7.60
C MET A 276 12.86 15.89 -6.62
N TRP A 277 13.80 14.99 -6.36
CA TRP A 277 13.68 14.00 -5.31
C TRP A 277 13.90 14.60 -3.92
N TYR A 278 13.09 14.16 -2.97
CA TYR A 278 13.20 14.48 -1.55
C TYR A 278 12.85 13.24 -0.72
N SER A 279 13.57 13.02 0.37
CA SER A 279 13.23 12.02 1.38
C SER A 279 12.75 12.68 2.68
N VAL A 280 11.54 13.24 2.62
CA VAL A 280 10.94 14.04 3.71
C VAL A 280 10.96 13.37 5.09
N PRO A 281 10.73 12.04 5.24
CA PRO A 281 10.75 11.42 6.56
C PRO A 281 12.12 11.35 7.24
N PHE A 282 13.23 11.37 6.49
CA PHE A 282 14.56 11.17 7.08
C PHE A 282 15.22 12.48 7.50
N VAL A 283 15.76 12.49 8.73
CA VAL A 283 16.71 13.49 9.23
C VAL A 283 18.04 12.80 9.50
N GLY A 284 19.05 13.11 8.70
CA GLY A 284 20.38 12.53 8.82
C GLY A 284 21.16 13.09 10.01
N GLN A 285 21.89 12.24 10.73
CA GLN A 285 22.67 12.59 11.93
C GLN A 285 23.73 13.68 11.70
N LYS A 286 24.15 13.88 10.43
CA LYS A 286 25.12 14.91 10.03
C LYS A 286 24.46 16.18 9.48
N SER A 287 23.13 16.24 9.42
CA SER A 287 22.39 17.46 9.05
C SER A 287 22.32 18.45 10.21
N VAL A 288 22.21 19.74 9.88
CA VAL A 288 21.97 20.80 10.87
C VAL A 288 20.62 20.58 11.58
N ASN A 289 19.61 20.12 10.84
CA ASN A 289 18.27 19.88 11.38
C ASN A 289 18.22 18.70 12.39
N TYR A 290 19.22 17.80 12.44
CA TYR A 290 19.25 16.73 13.44
C TYR A 290 19.33 17.27 14.88
N ALA A 291 20.11 18.32 15.12
CA ALA A 291 20.16 18.92 16.45
C ALA A 291 18.83 19.62 16.80
N ARG A 292 18.18 20.22 15.80
CA ARG A 292 16.92 20.96 15.95
C ARG A 292 15.75 20.07 16.37
N PHE A 293 15.68 18.84 15.85
CA PHE A 293 14.59 17.91 16.11
C PHE A 293 14.94 16.84 17.16
N LYS A 294 16.06 16.99 17.87
CA LYS A 294 16.49 16.04 18.90
C LYS A 294 15.38 15.79 19.94
N GLY A 295 15.08 14.51 20.19
CA GLY A 295 14.02 14.08 21.12
C GLY A 295 12.60 14.12 20.54
N LYS A 296 12.45 14.41 19.24
CA LYS A 296 11.16 14.43 18.52
C LYS A 296 11.09 13.39 17.39
N TYR A 297 12.02 12.44 17.38
CA TYR A 297 12.04 11.34 16.44
C TYR A 297 11.11 10.22 16.88
N LEU A 298 10.44 9.60 15.93
CA LEU A 298 9.71 8.34 16.10
C LEU A 298 10.69 7.18 16.26
N SER A 299 11.81 7.17 15.53
CA SER A 299 12.82 6.13 15.62
C SER A 299 14.20 6.57 15.10
N GLU A 300 15.25 5.88 15.53
CA GLU A 300 16.62 6.09 15.04
C GLU A 300 17.11 4.83 14.30
N ASN A 301 17.71 5.01 13.12
CA ASN A 301 18.34 3.96 12.34
C ASN A 301 19.85 4.23 12.24
N ASN A 302 20.60 3.59 13.14
CA ASN A 302 22.06 3.71 13.20
C ASN A 302 22.77 3.15 11.96
N GLY A 303 22.17 2.19 11.26
CA GLY A 303 22.75 1.62 10.03
C GLY A 303 22.73 2.60 8.86
N LEU A 304 21.71 3.46 8.79
CA LEU A 304 21.59 4.51 7.77
C LEU A 304 22.13 5.88 8.25
N GLY A 305 22.43 6.01 9.54
CA GLY A 305 22.83 7.27 10.15
C GLY A 305 21.72 8.31 10.14
N THR A 306 20.46 7.88 10.30
CA THR A 306 19.27 8.73 10.22
C THR A 306 18.33 8.54 11.40
N ALA A 307 17.43 9.49 11.58
CA ALA A 307 16.22 9.35 12.35
C ALA A 307 14.98 9.66 11.48
N VAL A 308 13.82 9.19 11.91
CA VAL A 308 12.50 9.53 11.39
C VAL A 308 11.69 10.08 12.55
#